data_AF-A0A940NFJ7-F1
#
_entry.id   AF-A0A940NFJ7-F1
#
_cell.length_a   1.000
_cell.length_b   1.000
_cell.length_c   1.000
_cell.angle_alpha   90.00
_cell.angle_beta   90.00
_cell.angle_gamma   90.00
#
_symmetry.space_group_name_H-M   'P 1'
#
loop_
_entity.id
_entity.type
_entity.pdbx_description
1 polymer ?
#
loop_
_entity_poly.entity_id
_entity_poly.type
_entity_poly.pdbx_seq_one_letter_code
_entity_poly.pdbx_strand_id
1 'polypeptide(L)'
;MKKISNGLIGVLCLFLASGAYSKAPDMDVFQKCMGRTKQDRLTCSTGCGLILQQCYDEGVADINDRASRLLSQIKSESGSACKDPAETYLSDAMHMESDVAQKANDILGWAGSELALSFARQRLDNLGLIRQSCKP
;
A
#
# COMPACT_ATOMS: atom_id res chain seq x y z
N MET A 1 -26.21 3.03 63.46
CA MET A 1 -25.80 4.01 62.44
C MET A 1 -24.49 3.54 61.81
N LYS A 2 -24.54 3.00 60.59
CA LYS A 2 -23.38 2.47 59.85
C LYS A 2 -23.29 3.27 58.54
N LYS A 3 -22.26 4.10 58.39
CA LYS A 3 -21.97 4.81 57.13
C LYS A 3 -21.18 3.85 56.23
N ILE A 4 -21.78 3.45 55.11
CA ILE A 4 -21.09 2.75 54.02
C ILE A 4 -20.48 3.83 53.13
N SER A 5 -19.15 3.88 53.08
CA SER A 5 -18.43 4.78 52.18
C SER A 5 -18.21 4.08 50.84
N ASN A 6 -18.73 4.70 49.79
CA ASN A 6 -18.44 4.38 48.40
C ASN A 6 -16.99 4.70 48.04
N GLY A 7 -16.44 3.93 47.10
CA GLY A 7 -15.49 4.44 46.12
C GLY A 7 -14.06 3.92 46.26
N LEU A 8 -13.73 2.87 45.50
CA LEU A 8 -12.56 2.87 44.60
C LEU A 8 -12.63 1.62 43.69
N ILE A 9 -13.31 1.73 42.56
CA ILE A 9 -13.13 0.80 41.44
C ILE A 9 -11.91 1.29 40.68
N GLY A 10 -10.74 0.78 41.04
CA GLY A 10 -9.50 0.99 40.29
C GLY A 10 -9.50 0.10 39.05
N VAL A 11 -9.92 0.66 37.91
CA VAL A 11 -9.77 0.01 36.60
C VAL A 11 -8.28 -0.04 36.29
N LEU A 12 -7.71 -1.24 36.41
CA LEU A 12 -6.34 -1.55 36.01
C LEU A 12 -6.29 -1.57 34.47
N CYS A 13 -6.05 -0.40 33.86
CA CYS A 13 -5.78 -0.31 32.43
C CYS A 13 -4.46 -1.02 32.11
N LEU A 14 -4.57 -2.25 31.61
CA LEU A 14 -3.53 -3.00 30.93
C LEU A 14 -3.06 -2.20 29.69
N PHE A 15 -2.10 -1.30 29.86
CA PHE A 15 -1.28 -0.81 28.76
C PHE A 15 -0.17 -1.82 28.46
N LEU A 16 -0.56 -2.96 27.89
CA LEU A 16 0.35 -3.77 27.09
C LEU A 16 0.38 -3.16 25.69
N ALA A 17 1.04 -2.01 25.57
CA ALA A 17 1.48 -1.50 24.28
C ALA A 17 2.68 -2.37 23.84
N SER A 18 2.39 -3.57 23.35
CA SER A 18 3.34 -4.32 22.55
C SER A 18 3.75 -3.41 21.40
N GLY A 19 5.01 -3.01 21.39
CA GLY A 19 5.58 -2.17 20.35
C GLY A 19 5.41 -2.83 18.99
N ALA A 20 4.34 -2.48 18.29
CA ALA A 20 4.26 -2.66 16.86
C ALA A 20 5.39 -1.80 16.30
N TYR A 21 6.40 -2.45 15.73
CA TYR A 21 7.49 -1.82 15.01
C TYR A 21 6.88 -0.85 13.98
N SER A 22 6.79 0.44 14.30
CA SER A 22 6.63 1.50 13.33
C SER A 22 7.97 1.61 12.60
N LYS A 23 8.25 0.64 11.73
CA LYS A 23 9.16 0.89 10.62
C LYS A 23 8.52 2.06 9.89
N ALA A 24 9.15 3.24 9.91
CA ALA A 24 8.71 4.34 9.08
C ALA A 24 8.47 3.75 7.67
N PRO A 25 7.30 3.96 7.06
CA PRO A 25 7.03 3.40 5.74
C PRO A 25 8.19 3.85 4.85
N ASP A 26 8.89 2.90 4.24
CA ASP A 26 9.87 3.23 3.21
C ASP A 26 9.12 4.10 2.20
N MET A 27 9.51 5.37 2.11
CA MET A 27 8.83 6.30 1.21
C MET A 27 8.91 5.70 -0.18
N ASP A 28 7.76 5.38 -0.76
CA ASP A 28 7.72 4.80 -2.10
C ASP A 28 8.28 5.78 -3.14
N VAL A 29 8.68 5.23 -4.28
CA VAL A 29 9.37 5.97 -5.34
C VAL A 29 8.55 7.16 -5.83
N PHE A 30 7.22 7.09 -5.77
CA PHE A 30 6.34 8.23 -6.05
C PHE A 30 6.63 9.42 -5.14
N GLN A 31 6.67 9.23 -3.80
CA GLN A 31 6.94 10.33 -2.86
C GLN A 31 8.34 10.92 -3.05
N LYS A 32 9.33 10.07 -3.35
CA LYS A 32 10.70 10.50 -3.67
C LYS A 32 10.72 11.35 -4.95
N CYS A 33 10.01 10.93 -6.01
CA CYS A 33 9.87 11.69 -7.25
C CYS A 33 9.18 13.03 -7.00
N MET A 34 8.07 13.04 -6.25
CA MET A 34 7.31 14.25 -5.91
C MET A 34 8.16 15.27 -5.15
N GLY A 35 9.04 14.81 -4.25
CA GLY A 35 10.02 15.65 -3.58
C GLY A 35 11.06 16.22 -4.55
N ARG A 36 11.66 15.36 -5.38
CA ARG A 36 12.68 15.75 -6.38
C ARG A 36 12.17 16.78 -7.39
N THR A 37 10.94 16.62 -7.87
CA THR A 37 10.35 17.44 -8.93
C THR A 37 9.55 18.64 -8.41
N LYS A 38 9.57 18.90 -7.09
CA LYS A 38 8.78 19.98 -6.49
C LYS A 38 9.03 21.33 -7.17
N GLN A 39 10.29 21.70 -7.38
CA GLN A 39 10.63 22.99 -7.97
C GLN A 39 10.16 23.07 -9.43
N ASP A 40 10.42 22.03 -10.21
CA ASP A 40 10.04 21.98 -11.63
C ASP A 40 8.53 22.10 -11.82
N ARG A 41 7.75 21.47 -10.92
CA ARG A 41 6.28 21.58 -10.90
C ARG A 41 5.76 22.96 -10.46
N LEU A 42 6.55 23.74 -9.72
CA LEU A 42 6.19 25.10 -9.30
C LEU A 42 6.56 26.14 -10.36
N THR A 43 7.60 25.89 -11.16
CA THR A 43 8.12 26.84 -12.16
C THR A 43 7.71 26.52 -13.58
N CYS A 44 7.06 25.37 -13.84
CA CYS A 44 6.59 25.01 -15.16
C CYS A 44 5.49 25.97 -15.64
N SER A 45 5.62 26.44 -16.88
CA SER A 45 4.62 27.29 -17.55
C SER A 45 3.62 26.48 -18.38
N THR A 46 4.06 25.33 -18.91
CA THR A 46 3.25 24.34 -19.63
C THR A 46 3.80 22.93 -19.37
N GLY A 47 2.99 21.88 -19.57
CA GLY A 47 3.46 20.49 -19.48
C GLY A 47 3.72 19.98 -18.05
N CYS A 48 3.36 20.73 -17.00
CA CYS A 48 3.48 20.32 -15.60
C CYS A 48 2.88 18.94 -15.30
N GLY A 49 1.82 18.58 -16.03
CA GLY A 49 1.18 17.28 -15.92
C GLY A 49 2.10 16.12 -16.31
N LEU A 50 3.01 16.29 -17.27
CA LEU A 50 3.94 15.23 -17.67
C LEU A 50 4.91 14.86 -16.53
N ILE A 51 5.36 15.87 -15.76
CA ILE A 51 6.23 15.65 -14.60
C ILE A 51 5.48 14.88 -13.50
N LEU A 52 4.22 15.22 -13.27
CA LEU A 52 3.39 14.53 -12.28
C LEU A 52 3.04 13.10 -12.73
N GLN A 53 2.66 12.92 -14.00
CA GLN A 53 2.42 11.61 -14.60
C GLN A 53 3.64 10.71 -14.47
N GLN A 54 4.83 11.24 -14.79
CA GLN A 54 6.09 10.51 -14.62
C GLN A 54 6.28 10.02 -13.18
N CYS A 55 5.96 10.84 -12.17
CA CYS A 55 6.05 10.38 -10.78
C CYS A 55 5.08 9.24 -10.46
N TYR A 56 3.85 9.26 -11.00
CA TYR A 56 2.93 8.12 -10.87
C TYR A 56 3.48 6.87 -11.54
N ASP A 57 3.96 7.00 -12.78
CA ASP A 57 4.50 5.87 -13.55
C ASP A 57 5.72 5.25 -12.84
N GLU A 58 6.66 6.07 -12.34
CA GLU A 58 7.81 5.62 -11.54
C GLU A 58 7.36 4.89 -10.27
N GLY A 59 6.35 5.40 -9.57
CA GLY A 59 5.82 4.79 -8.35
C GLY A 59 5.13 3.45 -8.61
N VAL A 60 4.26 3.39 -9.62
CA VAL A 60 3.55 2.16 -10.02
C VAL A 60 4.54 1.08 -10.49
N ALA A 61 5.54 1.47 -11.29
CA ALA A 61 6.56 0.54 -11.77
C ALA A 61 7.37 -0.08 -10.61
N ASP A 62 7.87 0.73 -9.67
CA ASP A 62 8.62 0.23 -8.50
C ASP A 62 7.78 -0.75 -7.67
N ILE A 63 6.50 -0.42 -7.42
CA ILE A 63 5.63 -1.27 -6.62
C ILE A 63 5.32 -2.58 -7.35
N ASN A 64 5.09 -2.54 -8.66
CA ASN A 64 4.90 -3.75 -9.48
C ASN A 64 6.13 -4.67 -9.47
N ASP A 65 7.32 -4.09 -9.55
CA ASP A 65 8.58 -4.82 -9.43
C ASP A 65 8.72 -5.48 -8.05
N ARG A 66 8.38 -4.76 -6.99
CA ARG A 66 8.37 -5.29 -5.61
C ARG A 66 7.36 -6.41 -5.43
N ALA A 67 6.16 -6.26 -5.97
CA ALA A 67 5.11 -7.29 -5.95
C ALA A 67 5.57 -8.54 -6.70
N SER A 68 6.20 -8.39 -7.86
CA SER A 68 6.73 -9.49 -8.66
C SER A 68 7.84 -10.25 -7.91
N ARG A 69 8.79 -9.52 -7.30
CA ARG A 69 9.83 -10.14 -6.45
C ARG A 69 9.23 -10.86 -5.25
N LEU A 70 8.22 -10.29 -4.60
CA LEU A 70 7.55 -10.90 -3.46
C LEU A 70 6.80 -12.17 -3.86
N LEU A 71 6.11 -12.16 -4.99
CA LEU A 71 5.47 -13.35 -5.54
C LEU A 71 6.50 -14.44 -5.84
N SER A 72 7.64 -14.10 -6.47
CA SER A 72 8.73 -15.06 -6.68
C SER A 72 9.23 -15.67 -5.37
N GLN A 73 9.38 -14.86 -4.31
CA GLN A 73 9.75 -15.36 -2.99
C GLN A 73 8.70 -16.31 -2.41
N ILE A 74 7.40 -15.99 -2.50
CA ILE A 74 6.33 -16.88 -2.06
C ILE A 74 6.40 -18.21 -2.81
N LYS A 75 6.58 -18.17 -4.14
CA LYS A 75 6.70 -19.37 -4.98
C LYS A 75 7.92 -20.23 -4.62
N SER A 76 9.03 -19.63 -4.19
CA SER A 76 10.27 -20.37 -3.87
C SER A 76 10.34 -20.85 -2.42
N GLU A 77 9.72 -20.12 -1.48
CA GLU A 77 9.86 -20.34 -0.04
C GLU A 77 8.66 -21.07 0.58
N SER A 78 7.52 -21.16 -0.13
CA SER A 78 6.26 -21.71 0.41
C SER A 78 5.74 -22.93 -0.35
N GLY A 79 4.94 -23.77 0.32
CA GLY A 79 4.21 -24.86 -0.33
C GLY A 79 3.07 -24.38 -1.23
N SER A 80 2.42 -25.30 -1.96
CA SER A 80 1.33 -25.00 -2.91
C SER A 80 0.18 -24.22 -2.28
N ALA A 81 -0.13 -24.48 -1.00
CA ALA A 81 -1.15 -23.78 -0.22
C ALA A 81 -1.00 -22.26 -0.18
N CYS A 82 0.19 -21.74 -0.47
CA CYS A 82 0.53 -20.32 -0.43
C CYS A 82 0.87 -19.74 -1.79
N LYS A 83 1.45 -20.57 -2.67
CA LYS A 83 1.71 -20.22 -4.06
C LYS A 83 0.41 -19.94 -4.81
N ASP A 84 -0.55 -20.86 -4.76
CA ASP A 84 -1.74 -20.80 -5.61
C ASP A 84 -2.62 -19.58 -5.24
N PRO A 85 -2.91 -19.29 -3.95
CA PRO A 85 -3.65 -18.09 -3.60
C PRO A 85 -2.94 -16.78 -3.97
N ALA A 86 -1.61 -16.73 -3.90
CA ALA A 86 -0.85 -15.54 -4.27
C ALA A 86 -0.90 -15.27 -5.79
N GLU A 87 -0.80 -16.32 -6.61
CA GLU A 87 -0.93 -16.22 -8.07
C GLU A 87 -2.35 -15.83 -8.49
N THR A 88 -3.36 -16.51 -7.93
CA THR A 88 -4.78 -16.21 -8.19
C THR A 88 -5.11 -14.79 -7.79
N TYR A 89 -4.73 -14.36 -6.58
CA TYR A 89 -4.96 -13.00 -6.11
C TYR A 89 -4.39 -11.96 -7.07
N LEU A 90 -3.14 -12.12 -7.51
CA LEU A 90 -2.52 -11.14 -8.40
C LEU A 90 -3.23 -11.06 -9.75
N SER A 91 -3.60 -12.22 -10.31
CA SER A 91 -4.33 -12.29 -11.59
C SER A 91 -5.69 -11.60 -11.51
N ASP A 92 -6.46 -11.91 -10.46
CA ASP A 92 -7.80 -11.35 -10.26
C ASP A 92 -7.74 -9.85 -9.98
N ALA A 93 -6.80 -9.41 -9.15
CA ALA A 93 -6.58 -8.00 -8.86
C ALA A 93 -6.28 -7.22 -10.15
N MET A 94 -5.31 -7.67 -10.94
CA MET A 94 -4.92 -6.99 -12.18
C MET A 94 -6.07 -6.85 -13.18
N HIS A 95 -6.95 -7.87 -13.29
CA HIS A 95 -8.15 -7.78 -14.13
C HIS A 95 -9.13 -6.72 -13.62
N MET A 96 -9.50 -6.78 -12.34
CA MET A 96 -10.44 -5.81 -11.76
C MET A 96 -9.91 -4.38 -11.85
N GLU A 97 -8.62 -4.19 -11.62
CA GLU A 97 -7.98 -2.88 -11.62
C GLU A 97 -7.87 -2.30 -13.02
N SER A 98 -7.61 -3.12 -14.04
CA SER A 98 -7.61 -2.69 -15.45
C SER A 98 -8.99 -2.11 -15.82
N ASP A 99 -10.06 -2.80 -15.44
CA ASP A 99 -11.43 -2.36 -15.70
C ASP A 99 -11.77 -1.04 -15.00
N VAL A 100 -11.31 -0.87 -13.75
CA VAL A 100 -11.56 0.36 -12.98
C VAL A 100 -10.70 1.51 -13.49
N ALA A 101 -9.43 1.27 -13.80
CA ALA A 101 -8.52 2.28 -14.34
C ALA A 101 -9.01 2.81 -15.69
N GLN A 102 -9.52 1.94 -16.55
CA GLN A 102 -10.11 2.35 -17.84
C GLN A 102 -11.29 3.30 -17.65
N LYS A 103 -12.19 3.01 -16.70
CA LYS A 103 -13.33 3.89 -16.37
C LYS A 103 -12.88 5.19 -15.69
N ALA A 104 -11.79 5.16 -14.93
CA ALA A 104 -11.26 6.33 -14.26
C ALA A 104 -10.59 7.32 -15.21
N ASN A 105 -10.18 6.90 -16.41
CA ASN A 105 -9.63 7.79 -17.44
C ASN A 105 -10.67 8.77 -18.00
N ASP A 106 -11.96 8.47 -17.84
CA ASP A 106 -13.04 9.38 -18.23
C ASP A 106 -13.27 10.51 -17.20
N ILE A 107 -12.62 10.42 -16.02
CA ILE A 107 -12.71 11.43 -14.96
C ILE A 107 -11.59 12.46 -15.16
N LEU A 108 -11.96 13.74 -15.25
CA LEU A 108 -10.99 14.83 -15.38
C LEU A 108 -9.98 14.85 -14.22
N GLY A 109 -8.71 15.08 -14.56
CA GLY A 109 -7.62 15.24 -13.60
C GLY A 109 -6.77 13.97 -13.44
N TRP A 110 -6.44 13.63 -12.19
CA TRP A 110 -5.45 12.59 -11.84
C TRP A 110 -6.07 11.34 -11.23
N ALA A 111 -7.39 11.20 -11.28
CA ALA A 111 -8.10 10.11 -10.61
C ALA A 111 -7.63 8.72 -11.09
N GLY A 112 -7.42 8.55 -12.39
CA GLY A 112 -6.88 7.31 -12.96
C GLY A 112 -5.48 6.97 -12.42
N SER A 113 -4.56 7.94 -12.41
CA SER A 113 -3.18 7.74 -11.92
C SER A 113 -3.13 7.48 -10.41
N GLU A 114 -3.96 8.17 -9.62
CA GLU A 114 -4.11 7.93 -8.18
C GLU A 114 -4.67 6.53 -7.87
N LEU A 115 -5.68 6.09 -8.63
CA LEU A 115 -6.23 4.74 -8.50
C LEU A 115 -5.20 3.69 -8.89
N ALA A 116 -4.48 3.86 -10.00
CA ALA A 116 -3.43 2.95 -10.42
C ALA A 116 -2.33 2.79 -9.34
N LEU A 117 -1.88 3.89 -8.75
CA LEU A 117 -0.92 3.89 -7.64
C LEU A 117 -1.48 3.20 -6.39
N SER A 118 -2.73 3.49 -6.03
CA SER A 118 -3.40 2.90 -4.87
C SER A 118 -3.59 1.39 -5.01
N PHE A 119 -4.01 0.94 -6.20
CA PHE A 119 -4.12 -0.48 -6.54
C PHE A 119 -2.76 -1.18 -6.46
N ALA A 120 -1.70 -0.57 -7.00
CA ALA A 120 -0.36 -1.14 -6.88
C ALA A 120 0.06 -1.35 -5.41
N ARG A 121 -0.14 -0.34 -4.56
CA ARG A 121 0.15 -0.44 -3.12
C ARG A 121 -0.66 -1.57 -2.47
N GLN A 122 -1.97 -1.61 -2.73
CA GLN A 122 -2.85 -2.63 -2.19
C GLN A 122 -2.44 -4.05 -2.62
N ARG A 123 -2.03 -4.24 -3.89
CA ARG A 123 -1.49 -5.53 -4.36
C ARG A 123 -0.27 -5.97 -3.57
N LEU A 124 0.67 -5.06 -3.37
CA LEU A 124 1.89 -5.36 -2.63
C LEU A 124 1.58 -5.71 -1.17
N ASP A 125 0.70 -4.96 -0.52
CA ASP A 125 0.31 -5.18 0.87
C ASP A 125 -0.39 -6.53 1.05
N ASN A 126 -1.33 -6.85 0.17
CA ASN A 126 -2.07 -8.11 0.21
C ASN A 126 -1.17 -9.33 -0.06
N LEU A 127 -0.23 -9.25 -1.01
CA LEU A 127 0.79 -10.27 -1.17
C LEU A 127 1.66 -10.41 0.09
N GLY A 128 1.95 -9.30 0.76
CA GLY A 128 2.64 -9.28 2.05
C GLY A 128 1.89 -10.06 3.13
N LEU A 129 0.57 -9.89 3.20
CA LEU A 129 -0.31 -10.61 4.13
C LEU A 129 -0.37 -12.11 3.80
N ILE A 130 -0.47 -12.47 2.52
CA ILE A 130 -0.42 -13.87 2.08
C ILE A 130 0.90 -14.50 2.53
N ARG A 131 2.04 -13.86 2.22
CA ARG A 131 3.36 -14.37 2.64
C ARG A 131 3.47 -14.55 4.15
N GLN A 132 2.98 -13.58 4.94
CA GLN A 132 3.05 -13.65 6.40
C GLN A 132 2.26 -14.83 6.96
N SER A 133 1.07 -15.08 6.41
CA SER A 133 0.23 -16.23 6.76
C SER A 133 0.84 -17.58 6.35
N CYS A 134 1.86 -17.54 5.51
CA CYS A 134 2.54 -18.69 4.91
C CYS A 134 3.88 -19.03 5.57
N LYS A 135 4.29 -18.28 6.58
CA LYS A 135 5.45 -18.64 7.40
C LYS A 135 5.06 -19.78 8.35
N PRO A 136 5.87 -20.84 8.47
CA PRO A 136 5.64 -21.91 9.43
C PRO A 136 5.75 -21.43 10.88
#